data_AF-A0A9P7FU61-F1
#
_entry.id   AF-A0A9P7FU61-F1
#
_cell.length_a   1.000
_cell.length_b   1.000
_cell.length_c   1.000
_cell.angle_alpha   90.00
_cell.angle_beta   90.00
_cell.angle_gamma   90.00
#
_symmetry.space_group_name_H-M   'P 1'
#
loop_
_entity.id
_entity.type
_entity.pdbx_description
1 polymer ?
#
loop_
_entity_poly.entity_id
_entity_poly.type
_entity_poly.pdbx_seq_one_letter_code
_entity_poly.pdbx_strand_id
1 'polypeptide(L)'
;MREGYLKILPLTLIWYMKVAMEDSILINACVKAAIIRGILVGSVNDFKQMNRLISANPEKTRPVIDKVFPFEEAKQAYAYLLSGAHVGKVVIQVAKE
;
A
#
# COMPACT_ATOMS: atom_id res chain seq x y z
N MET A 1 47.33 18.88 25.50
CA MET A 1 46.75 18.62 24.16
C MET A 1 45.94 17.30 24.12
N ARG A 2 45.16 16.94 25.15
CA ARG A 2 44.33 15.69 25.15
C ARG A 2 42.98 15.77 25.89
N GLU A 3 42.57 16.93 26.42
CA GLU A 3 41.31 17.06 27.18
C GLU A 3 40.14 17.63 26.35
N GLY A 4 40.40 18.32 25.24
CA GLY A 4 39.36 18.93 24.41
C GLY A 4 38.52 17.92 23.62
N TYR A 5 39.13 16.82 23.15
CA TYR A 5 38.46 15.81 22.34
C TYR A 5 37.51 14.92 23.14
N LEU A 6 37.74 14.77 24.45
CA LEU A 6 36.92 13.90 25.31
C LEU A 6 35.52 14.49 25.59
N LYS A 7 35.36 15.82 25.54
CA LYS A 7 34.09 16.51 25.78
C LYS A 7 33.17 16.61 24.56
N ILE A 8 33.70 16.45 23.35
CA ILE A 8 32.96 16.51 22.07
C ILE A 8 32.47 15.13 21.60
N LEU A 9 33.13 14.05 22.04
CA LEU A 9 32.74 12.66 21.80
C LEU A 9 31.25 12.35 22.02
N PRO A 10 30.57 12.81 23.10
CA PRO A 10 29.15 12.54 23.28
C PRO A 10 28.28 13.26 22.24
N LEU A 11 28.63 14.49 21.83
CA LEU A 11 27.85 15.25 20.86
C LEU A 11 28.00 14.68 19.44
N THR A 12 29.19 14.21 19.07
CA THR A 12 29.41 13.55 17.78
C THR A 12 28.73 12.18 17.71
N LEU A 13 28.67 11.44 18.83
CA LEU A 13 27.98 10.15 18.90
C LEU A 13 26.46 10.32 18.84
N ILE A 14 25.90 11.30 19.54
CA ILE A 14 24.47 11.64 19.46
C ILE A 14 24.10 12.08 18.03
N TRP A 15 24.94 12.87 17.37
CA TRP A 15 24.73 13.27 15.97
C TRP A 15 24.80 12.07 15.02
N TYR A 16 25.79 11.18 15.17
CA TYR A 16 25.90 9.96 14.37
C TYR A 16 24.73 9.00 14.59
N MET A 17 24.29 8.82 15.84
CA MET A 17 23.12 8.01 16.16
C MET A 17 21.84 8.62 15.58
N LYS A 18 21.70 9.95 15.60
CA LYS A 18 20.54 10.62 14.98
C LYS A 18 20.52 10.40 13.47
N VAL A 19 21.65 10.62 12.78
CA VAL A 19 21.80 10.37 11.34
C VAL A 19 21.57 8.90 10.98
N ALA A 20 22.08 7.95 11.77
CA ALA A 20 21.89 6.52 11.52
C ALA A 20 20.45 6.04 11.74
N MET A 21 19.63 6.78 12.50
CA MET A 21 18.26 6.41 12.84
C MET A 21 17.20 7.04 11.94
N GLU A 22 17.51 8.11 11.21
CA GLU A 22 16.51 8.97 10.57
C GLU A 22 15.82 8.30 9.34
N ASP A 23 16.50 7.37 8.65
CA ASP A 23 16.01 6.81 7.38
C ASP A 23 15.57 5.33 7.42
N SER A 24 15.69 4.66 8.57
CA SER A 24 15.31 3.24 8.65
C SER A 24 13.84 3.07 9.02
N ILE A 25 13.04 2.53 8.08
CA ILE A 25 11.63 2.17 8.31
C ILE A 25 11.47 1.24 9.50
N LEU A 26 12.44 0.35 9.74
CA LEU A 26 12.42 -0.60 10.85
C LEU A 26 12.65 0.12 12.19
N ILE A 27 13.62 1.04 12.24
CA ILE A 27 13.88 1.83 13.46
C ILE A 27 12.67 2.70 13.77
N ASN A 28 12.10 3.37 12.77
CA ASN A 28 10.90 4.18 12.93
C ASN A 28 9.68 3.36 13.40
N ALA A 29 9.50 2.14 12.86
CA ALA A 29 8.45 1.24 13.30
C ALA A 29 8.64 0.82 14.77
N CYS A 30 9.87 0.48 15.19
CA CYS A 30 10.18 0.15 16.58
C CYS A 30 9.94 1.32 17.53
N VAL A 31 10.42 2.52 17.18
CA VAL A 31 10.24 3.74 18.01
C VAL A 31 8.76 4.08 18.19
N LYS A 32 7.94 3.87 17.16
CA LYS A 32 6.49 4.14 17.20
C LYS A 32 5.64 2.96 17.69
N ALA A 33 6.28 1.84 18.06
CA ALA A 33 5.61 0.57 18.34
C ALA A 33 4.63 0.14 17.22
N ALA A 34 4.98 0.43 15.96
CA ALA A 34 4.17 0.08 14.80
C ALA A 34 4.32 -1.40 14.44
N ILE A 35 3.21 -2.03 14.06
CA ILE A 35 3.18 -3.43 13.62
C ILE A 35 3.23 -3.46 12.09
N ILE A 36 4.25 -4.13 11.53
CA ILE A 36 4.34 -4.39 10.10
C ILE A 36 3.81 -5.80 9.84
N ARG A 37 2.73 -5.92 9.06
CA ARG A 37 2.13 -7.20 8.66
C ARG A 37 1.99 -7.25 7.14
N GLY A 38 2.62 -8.23 6.51
CA GLY A 38 2.37 -8.55 5.11
C GLY A 38 1.02 -9.24 4.95
N ILE A 39 0.19 -8.75 4.02
CA ILE A 39 -1.10 -9.36 3.66
C ILE A 39 -1.13 -9.48 2.14
N LEU A 40 -1.37 -10.69 1.62
CA LEU A 40 -1.53 -10.92 0.18
C LEU A 40 -3.02 -10.98 -0.19
N VAL A 41 -3.76 -11.91 0.42
CA VAL A 41 -5.19 -12.12 0.22
C VAL A 41 -5.88 -12.42 1.55
N GLY A 42 -7.17 -12.08 1.64
CA GLY A 42 -8.01 -12.37 2.81
C GLY A 42 -8.63 -13.77 2.78
N SER A 43 -9.23 -14.17 3.90
CA SER A 43 -9.96 -15.45 3.96
C SER A 43 -11.26 -15.40 3.16
N VAL A 44 -11.83 -16.56 2.84
CA VAL A 44 -13.18 -16.65 2.23
C VAL A 44 -14.24 -16.00 3.12
N ASN A 45 -14.06 -16.07 4.44
CA ASN A 45 -14.97 -15.42 5.38
C ASN A 45 -14.89 -13.88 5.26
N ASP A 46 -13.70 -13.32 5.16
CA ASP A 46 -13.50 -11.88 4.96
C ASP A 46 -14.12 -11.41 3.64
N PHE A 47 -13.94 -12.19 2.57
CA PHE A 47 -14.58 -11.93 1.28
C PHE A 47 -16.11 -11.90 1.37
N LYS A 48 -16.71 -12.87 2.08
CA LYS A 48 -18.17 -12.90 2.30
C LYS A 48 -18.64 -11.69 3.11
N GLN A 49 -17.90 -11.29 4.13
CA GLN A 49 -18.22 -10.11 4.93
C GLN A 49 -18.13 -8.82 4.10
N MET A 50 -17.09 -8.68 3.28
CA MET A 50 -16.94 -7.57 2.34
C MET A 50 -18.14 -7.50 1.38
N ASN A 51 -18.55 -8.62 0.78
CA ASN A 51 -19.70 -8.63 -0.12
C ASN A 51 -21.00 -8.23 0.58
N ARG A 52 -21.24 -8.69 1.82
CA ARG A 52 -22.40 -8.26 2.61
C ARG A 52 -22.40 -6.75 2.84
N LEU A 53 -21.24 -6.17 3.14
CA LEU A 53 -21.09 -4.73 3.32
C LEU A 53 -21.35 -3.95 2.02
N ILE A 54 -20.88 -4.46 0.88
CA ILE A 54 -21.13 -3.88 -0.44
C ILE A 54 -22.62 -3.88 -0.75
N SER A 55 -23.30 -5.01 -0.55
CA SER A 55 -24.74 -5.13 -0.78
C SER A 55 -25.59 -4.27 0.16
N ALA A 56 -25.15 -4.07 1.40
CA ALA A 56 -25.88 -3.27 2.38
C ALA A 56 -25.75 -1.75 2.16
N ASN A 57 -24.63 -1.28 1.59
CA ASN A 57 -24.34 0.15 1.42
C ASN A 57 -23.82 0.50 0.02
N PRO A 58 -24.53 0.13 -1.06
CA PRO A 58 -24.01 0.20 -2.43
C PRO A 58 -23.56 1.62 -2.83
N GLU A 59 -24.23 2.66 -2.34
CA GLU A 59 -23.88 4.06 -2.64
C GLU A 59 -22.50 4.49 -2.09
N LYS A 60 -21.98 3.79 -1.08
CA LYS A 60 -20.73 4.15 -0.39
C LYS A 60 -19.58 3.19 -0.66
N THR A 61 -19.89 1.94 -0.99
CA THR A 61 -18.90 0.85 -0.99
C THR A 61 -18.78 0.13 -2.32
N ARG A 62 -19.52 0.57 -3.36
CA ARG A 62 -19.32 0.06 -4.72
C ARG A 62 -17.89 0.34 -5.20
N PRO A 63 -17.22 -0.65 -5.79
CA PRO A 63 -15.93 -0.44 -6.44
C PRO A 63 -16.06 0.60 -7.56
N VAL A 64 -15.10 1.51 -7.63
CA VAL A 64 -14.99 2.44 -8.76
C VAL A 64 -14.54 1.64 -9.98
N ILE A 65 -15.41 1.55 -10.99
CA ILE A 65 -15.11 0.95 -12.29
C ILE A 65 -14.82 2.08 -13.24
N ASP A 66 -13.62 2.05 -13.84
CA ASP A 66 -13.19 3.06 -14.79
C ASP A 66 -13.73 2.77 -16.19
N LYS A 67 -13.51 1.53 -16.64
CA LYS A 67 -13.91 1.10 -17.98
C LYS A 67 -14.26 -0.38 -18.00
N VAL A 68 -15.30 -0.70 -18.75
CA VAL A 68 -15.72 -2.06 -19.08
C VAL A 68 -15.38 -2.33 -20.54
N PHE A 69 -14.66 -3.42 -20.81
CA PHE A 69 -14.32 -3.89 -22.14
C PHE A 69 -15.13 -5.15 -22.47
N PRO A 70 -15.63 -5.31 -23.71
CA PRO A 70 -16.14 -6.61 -24.15
C PRO A 70 -15.00 -7.64 -24.19
N PHE A 71 -15.32 -8.93 -24.09
CA PHE A 71 -14.31 -10.00 -24.07
C PHE A 71 -13.41 -10.00 -25.31
N GLU A 72 -13.96 -9.65 -26.46
CA GLU A 72 -13.24 -9.52 -27.74
C GLU A 72 -12.10 -8.49 -27.67
N GLU A 73 -12.19 -7.51 -26.75
CA GLU A 73 -11.19 -6.47 -26.52
C GLU A 73 -10.29 -6.75 -25.30
N ALA A 74 -10.21 -8.00 -24.83
CA ALA A 74 -9.41 -8.34 -23.64
C ALA A 74 -7.95 -7.89 -23.75
N LYS A 75 -7.33 -7.97 -24.94
CA LYS A 75 -5.94 -7.52 -25.15
C LYS A 75 -5.79 -6.01 -24.91
N GLN A 76 -6.75 -5.24 -25.39
CA GLN A 76 -6.82 -3.79 -25.21
C GLN A 76 -7.06 -3.43 -23.74
N ALA A 77 -7.91 -4.19 -23.05
CA ALA A 77 -8.13 -4.04 -21.61
C ALA A 77 -6.83 -4.23 -20.81
N TYR A 78 -6.03 -5.25 -21.13
CA TYR A 78 -4.71 -5.44 -20.52
C TYR A 78 -3.71 -4.33 -20.87
N ALA A 79 -3.68 -3.87 -22.11
CA ALA A 79 -2.84 -2.73 -22.50
C ALA A 79 -3.22 -1.45 -21.72
N TYR A 80 -4.52 -1.21 -21.53
CA TYR A 80 -5.04 -0.11 -20.73
C TYR A 80 -4.66 -0.25 -19.24
N LEU A 81 -4.79 -1.46 -18.68
CA LEU A 81 -4.34 -1.76 -17.32
C LEU A 81 -2.85 -1.48 -17.14
N LEU A 82 -2.01 -1.97 -18.07
CA LEU A 82 -0.55 -1.79 -18.04
C LEU A 82 -0.13 -0.33 -18.18
N SER A 83 -0.90 0.48 -18.90
CA SER A 83 -0.61 1.92 -19.06
C SER A 83 -0.72 2.71 -17.75
N GLY A 84 -1.44 2.19 -16.75
CA GLY A 84 -1.70 2.89 -15.49
C GLY A 84 -2.62 4.11 -15.60
N ALA A 85 -3.22 4.38 -16.77
CA ALA A 85 -4.10 5.52 -16.99
C ALA A 85 -5.48 5.41 -16.31
N HIS A 86 -5.78 4.25 -15.71
CA HIS A 86 -7.09 3.94 -15.15
C HIS A 86 -7.23 4.36 -13.69
N VAL A 87 -8.43 4.80 -13.30
CA VAL A 87 -8.77 5.10 -11.90
C VAL A 87 -9.73 4.04 -11.35
N GLY A 88 -9.21 3.15 -10.51
CA GLY A 88 -10.02 2.08 -9.92
C GLY A 88 -9.87 0.75 -10.66
N LYS A 89 -10.98 0.13 -11.07
CA LYS A 89 -10.99 -1.21 -11.67
C LYS A 89 -11.27 -1.17 -13.17
N VAL A 90 -10.54 -1.99 -13.91
CA VAL A 90 -10.82 -2.32 -15.32
C VAL A 90 -11.56 -3.66 -15.35
N VAL A 91 -12.69 -3.71 -16.04
CA VAL A 91 -13.56 -4.90 -16.08
C VAL A 91 -13.64 -5.44 -17.51
N ILE A 92 -13.62 -6.77 -17.65
CA ILE A 92 -13.89 -7.46 -18.91
C ILE A 92 -15.23 -8.18 -18.78
N GLN A 93 -16.19 -7.84 -19.64
CA GLN A 93 -17.49 -8.48 -19.70
C GLN A 93 -17.41 -9.79 -20.50
N VAL A 94 -17.65 -10.91 -19.84
CA VAL A 94 -17.52 -12.26 -20.42
C VAL A 94 -18.84 -12.87 -20.89
N ALA A 95 -19.97 -12.37 -20.41
CA ALA A 95 -21.31 -12.80 -20.81
C ALA A 95 -22.07 -11.64 -21.46
N LYS A 96 -22.72 -11.91 -22.60
CA LYS A 96 -23.67 -10.99 -23.23
C LYS A 96 -24.99 -11.10 -22.48
N GLU A 97 -25.62 -9.96 -22.20
CA GLU A 97 -27.00 -9.93 -21.68
C GLU A 97 -27.99 -10.52 -22.69
#